data_AF-A0A954HJC1-F1
#
_entry.id   AF-A0A954HJC1-F1
#
_cell.length_a   1.000
_cell.length_b   1.000
_cell.length_c   1.000
_cell.angle_alpha   90.00
_cell.angle_beta   90.00
_cell.angle_gamma   90.00
#
_symmetry.space_group_name_H-M   'P 1'
#
loop_
_entity.id
_entity.type
_entity.pdbx_description
1 polymer ?
#
loop_
_entity_poly.entity_id
_entity_poly.type
_entity_poly.pdbx_seq_one_letter_code
_entity_poly.pdbx_strand_id
1 'polypeptide(L)'
;METSQNLLTPTFIASLQGLQLRAEAVVEGVLAGRHRSTRHGFSVEFAQHRDYVPGDDVRHVDWKLFARRDRHYVRQYEDETRFRLSALLDCSGSMTYRSANSPLSKLEYAAILAAATLWIVQHQQDEAGLCCFDARADVWLPPGSQSGWMRHMLTSLHEHLDKVTSQQGEHDPTESGEDTVWQTLHD
;
A
#
# COMPACT_ATOMS: atom_id res chain seq x y z
N MET A 1 2.52 -22.02 21.68
CA MET A 1 1.21 -22.09 20.99
C MET A 1 0.24 -21.09 21.63
N GLU A 2 0.68 -19.84 21.86
CA GLU A 2 -0.06 -18.80 22.63
C GLU A 2 -0.30 -17.50 21.83
N THR A 3 0.31 -17.33 20.66
CA THR A 3 0.27 -16.06 19.91
C THR A 3 -1.08 -15.74 19.27
N SER A 4 -1.94 -16.74 19.00
CA SER A 4 -3.23 -16.51 18.31
C SER A 4 -4.34 -15.96 19.21
N GLN A 5 -4.25 -16.10 20.53
CA GLN A 5 -5.28 -15.63 21.46
C GLN A 5 -5.18 -14.13 21.78
N ASN A 6 -4.01 -13.52 21.56
CA ASN A 6 -3.80 -12.09 21.80
C ASN A 6 -4.19 -11.18 20.63
N LEU A 7 -4.46 -11.76 19.45
CA LEU A 7 -4.81 -11.03 18.22
C LEU A 7 -6.26 -10.52 18.19
N LEU A 8 -7.09 -10.97 19.14
CA LEU A 8 -8.50 -10.59 19.26
C LEU A 8 -8.79 -9.77 20.52
N THR A 9 -7.75 -9.35 21.24
CA THR A 9 -7.91 -8.56 22.46
C THR A 9 -8.54 -7.21 22.10
N PRO A 10 -9.58 -6.75 22.84
CA PRO A 10 -10.28 -5.49 22.52
C PRO A 10 -9.35 -4.28 22.40
N THR A 11 -8.26 -4.27 23.18
CA THR A 11 -7.22 -3.24 23.13
C THR A 11 -6.43 -3.24 21.83
N PHE A 12 -6.06 -4.41 21.32
CA PHE A 12 -5.38 -4.57 20.03
C PHE A 12 -6.31 -4.24 18.85
N ILE A 13 -7.58 -4.62 18.94
CA ILE A 13 -8.58 -4.22 17.94
C ILE A 13 -8.76 -2.69 17.94
N ALA A 14 -8.75 -2.04 19.11
CA ALA A 14 -8.85 -0.58 19.21
C ALA A 14 -7.61 0.14 18.67
N SER A 15 -6.39 -0.40 18.86
CA SER A 15 -5.18 0.19 18.28
C SER A 15 -5.16 0.06 16.74
N LEU A 16 -5.59 -1.09 16.21
CA LEU A 16 -5.77 -1.29 14.77
C LEU A 16 -6.86 -0.38 14.17
N GLN A 17 -7.97 -0.17 14.89
CA GLN A 17 -9.00 0.79 14.50
C GLN A 17 -8.43 2.20 14.37
N GLY A 18 -7.52 2.62 15.25
CA GLY A 18 -6.88 3.94 15.14
C GLY A 18 -6.09 4.12 13.84
N LEU A 19 -5.30 3.11 13.45
CA LEU A 19 -4.54 3.13 12.20
C LEU A 19 -5.45 3.06 10.98
N GLN A 20 -6.46 2.18 11.02
CA GLN A 20 -7.46 2.00 9.98
C GLN A 20 -8.29 3.28 9.76
N LEU A 21 -8.78 3.92 10.82
CA LEU A 21 -9.57 5.16 10.74
C LEU A 21 -8.75 6.32 10.19
N ARG A 22 -7.45 6.42 10.54
CA ARG A 22 -6.55 7.44 9.98
C ARG A 22 -6.29 7.19 8.50
N ALA A 23 -6.11 5.93 8.11
CA ALA A 23 -6.02 5.53 6.72
C ALA A 23 -7.30 5.91 5.96
N GLU A 24 -8.47 5.54 6.44
CA GLU A 24 -9.77 5.87 5.85
C GLU A 24 -9.96 7.39 5.71
N ALA A 25 -9.64 8.18 6.74
CA ALA A 25 -9.74 9.64 6.69
C ALA A 25 -8.84 10.30 5.63
N VAL A 26 -7.64 9.75 5.36
CA VAL A 26 -6.77 10.22 4.27
C VAL A 26 -7.35 9.87 2.89
N VAL A 27 -8.05 8.74 2.81
CA VAL A 27 -8.50 8.13 1.56
C VAL A 27 -9.86 8.67 1.10
N GLU A 28 -10.75 9.03 2.01
CA GLU A 28 -12.05 9.66 1.69
C GLU A 28 -11.88 10.92 0.82
N GLY A 29 -10.79 11.67 0.99
CA GLY A 29 -10.45 12.81 0.13
C GLY A 29 -9.93 12.44 -1.27
N VAL A 30 -9.37 11.24 -1.45
CA VAL A 30 -8.75 10.75 -2.71
C VAL A 30 -9.76 10.01 -3.59
N LEU A 31 -10.68 9.25 -2.99
CA LEU A 31 -11.68 8.45 -3.70
C LEU A 31 -12.76 9.28 -4.40
N ALA A 32 -12.95 10.55 -4.02
CA ALA A 32 -13.87 11.46 -4.68
C ALA A 32 -13.47 11.87 -6.12
N GLY A 33 -12.33 11.38 -6.65
CA GLY A 33 -11.69 12.01 -7.81
C GLY A 33 -11.30 11.17 -9.05
N ARG A 34 -11.56 9.86 -9.18
CA ARG A 34 -10.94 9.09 -10.30
C ARG A 34 -11.90 8.18 -11.08
N HIS A 35 -12.46 8.73 -12.15
CA HIS A 35 -13.14 7.97 -13.21
C HIS A 35 -12.15 7.34 -14.21
N ARG A 36 -12.39 6.04 -14.51
CA ARG A 36 -12.07 5.22 -15.70
C ARG A 36 -10.64 5.19 -16.28
N SER A 37 -10.11 3.97 -16.43
CA SER A 37 -8.87 3.64 -17.16
C SER A 37 -8.98 3.98 -18.65
N THR A 38 -7.89 4.48 -19.25
CA THR A 38 -7.78 4.86 -20.68
C THR A 38 -7.23 3.75 -21.59
N ARG A 39 -6.98 2.53 -21.08
CA ARG A 39 -6.39 1.41 -21.84
C ARG A 39 -7.46 0.39 -22.24
N HIS A 40 -7.51 0.08 -23.54
CA HIS A 40 -8.39 -0.93 -24.13
C HIS A 40 -7.54 -2.15 -24.50
N GLY A 41 -7.98 -3.35 -24.12
CA GLY A 41 -7.21 -4.58 -24.17
C GLY A 41 -8.05 -5.79 -23.79
N PHE A 42 -7.50 -6.98 -24.00
CA PHE A 42 -8.25 -8.22 -24.23
C PHE A 42 -8.91 -8.81 -22.97
N SER A 43 -10.09 -8.31 -22.54
CA SER A 43 -10.95 -8.97 -21.55
C SER A 43 -12.37 -9.32 -22.09
N VAL A 44 -13.25 -9.90 -21.27
CA VAL A 44 -14.48 -10.60 -21.71
C VAL A 44 -15.67 -9.66 -21.96
N GLU A 45 -15.60 -8.40 -21.51
CA GLU A 45 -16.69 -7.43 -21.66
C GLU A 45 -16.50 -6.53 -22.89
N PHE A 46 -17.56 -6.38 -23.68
CA PHE A 46 -17.57 -5.61 -24.91
C PHE A 46 -17.45 -4.10 -24.61
N ALA A 47 -16.39 -3.45 -25.09
CA ALA A 47 -16.20 -2.01 -24.92
C ALA A 47 -16.88 -1.23 -26.05
N GLN A 48 -16.50 -1.48 -27.31
CA GLN A 48 -17.07 -0.81 -28.49
C GLN A 48 -16.69 -1.51 -29.80
N HIS A 49 -17.36 -1.17 -30.91
CA HIS A 49 -16.97 -1.57 -32.26
C HIS A 49 -16.07 -0.51 -32.89
N ARG A 50 -14.94 -0.93 -33.47
CA ARG A 50 -14.09 -0.07 -34.32
C ARG A 50 -14.12 -0.57 -35.77
N ASP A 51 -14.02 0.34 -36.74
CA ASP A 51 -13.74 -0.03 -38.13
C ASP A 51 -12.46 -0.88 -38.22
N TYR A 52 -12.51 -1.93 -39.04
CA TYR A 52 -11.36 -2.78 -39.36
C TYR A 52 -10.30 -2.01 -40.14
N VAL A 53 -9.03 -2.18 -39.77
CA VAL A 53 -7.87 -1.66 -40.49
C VAL A 53 -7.00 -2.84 -40.93
N PRO A 54 -6.36 -2.79 -42.12
CA PRO A 54 -5.42 -3.83 -42.54
C PRO A 54 -4.33 -4.05 -41.48
N GLY A 55 -4.23 -5.28 -40.97
CA GLY A 55 -3.34 -5.65 -39.87
C GLY A 55 -4.08 -6.09 -38.60
N ASP A 56 -5.38 -5.83 -38.50
CA ASP A 56 -6.20 -6.35 -37.40
C ASP A 56 -6.43 -7.87 -37.53
N ASP A 57 -6.47 -8.57 -36.39
CA ASP A 57 -6.76 -10.01 -36.37
C ASP A 57 -8.22 -10.27 -36.75
N VAL A 58 -8.41 -10.98 -37.88
CA VAL A 58 -9.72 -11.37 -38.43
C VAL A 58 -10.58 -12.19 -37.47
N ARG A 59 -9.99 -12.81 -36.44
CA ARG A 59 -10.72 -13.53 -35.38
C ARG A 59 -11.60 -12.62 -34.53
N HIS A 60 -11.27 -11.33 -34.43
CA HIS A 60 -12.02 -10.34 -33.64
C HIS A 60 -13.08 -9.60 -34.48
N VAL A 61 -13.28 -9.98 -35.74
CA VAL A 61 -14.29 -9.40 -36.62
C VAL A 61 -15.68 -9.82 -36.17
N ASP A 62 -16.57 -8.84 -36.02
CA ASP A 62 -17.97 -9.09 -35.68
C ASP A 62 -18.78 -9.45 -36.93
N TRP A 63 -18.81 -10.74 -37.27
CA TRP A 63 -19.55 -11.25 -38.42
C TRP A 63 -21.06 -10.99 -38.34
N LYS A 64 -21.64 -10.86 -37.13
CA LYS A 64 -23.06 -10.53 -36.96
C LYS A 64 -23.36 -9.07 -37.30
N LEU A 65 -22.44 -8.15 -36.95
CA LEU A 65 -22.57 -6.74 -37.30
C LEU A 65 -22.28 -6.51 -38.79
N PHE A 66 -21.30 -7.23 -39.34
CA PHE A 66 -20.98 -7.23 -40.76
C PHE A 66 -22.23 -7.57 -41.61
N ALA A 67 -22.94 -8.65 -41.27
CA ALA A 67 -24.15 -9.06 -41.99
C ALA A 67 -25.29 -8.02 -41.99
N ARG A 68 -25.25 -7.00 -41.13
CA ARG A 68 -26.27 -5.95 -41.02
C ARG A 68 -25.84 -4.60 -41.60
N ARG A 69 -24.54 -4.33 -41.68
CA ARG A 69 -23.97 -3.01 -41.98
C ARG A 69 -23.02 -3.01 -43.19
N ASP A 70 -22.75 -4.19 -43.76
CA ASP A 70 -21.86 -4.41 -44.93
C ASP A 70 -20.48 -3.76 -44.78
N ARG A 71 -20.01 -3.65 -43.53
CA ARG A 71 -18.75 -3.03 -43.12
C ARG A 71 -18.09 -3.89 -42.05
N HIS A 72 -16.77 -4.04 -42.16
CA HIS A 72 -15.98 -4.82 -41.22
C HIS A 72 -15.73 -4.03 -39.93
N TYR A 73 -16.22 -4.57 -38.82
CA TYR A 73 -16.00 -4.04 -37.49
C TYR A 73 -15.23 -5.05 -36.64
N VAL A 74 -14.28 -4.55 -35.86
CA VAL A 74 -13.53 -5.32 -34.86
C VAL A 74 -14.11 -5.03 -33.48
N ARG A 75 -14.38 -6.07 -32.69
CA ARG A 75 -14.79 -5.92 -31.29
C ARG A 75 -13.60 -5.48 -30.46
N GLN A 76 -13.73 -4.35 -29.76
CA GLN A 76 -12.79 -3.94 -28.73
C GLN A 76 -13.30 -4.40 -27.36
N TYR A 77 -12.36 -4.82 -26.54
CA TYR A 77 -12.60 -5.29 -25.18
C TYR A 77 -11.99 -4.29 -24.19
N GLU A 78 -12.58 -4.16 -23.01
CA GLU A 78 -12.03 -3.33 -21.93
C GLU A 78 -10.84 -4.07 -21.26
N ASP A 79 -9.70 -3.39 -21.07
CA ASP A 79 -8.54 -4.03 -20.43
C ASP A 79 -8.66 -3.92 -18.91
N GLU A 80 -8.81 -5.05 -18.22
CA GLU A 80 -8.62 -5.10 -16.77
C GLU A 80 -7.12 -5.24 -16.47
N THR A 81 -6.41 -4.12 -16.45
CA THR A 81 -5.03 -4.12 -15.93
C THR A 81 -5.08 -4.28 -14.41
N ARG A 82 -4.79 -5.48 -13.90
CA ARG A 82 -4.62 -5.70 -12.45
C ARG A 82 -3.42 -4.90 -11.95
N PHE A 83 -3.65 -3.98 -11.03
CA PHE A 83 -2.58 -3.23 -10.39
C PHE A 83 -2.04 -4.04 -9.19
N ARG A 84 -0.73 -3.95 -8.96
CA ARG A 84 -0.05 -4.65 -7.87
C ARG A 84 0.90 -3.69 -7.18
N LEU A 85 0.76 -3.52 -5.87
CA LEU A 85 1.58 -2.66 -5.04
C LEU A 85 2.39 -3.49 -4.03
N SER A 86 3.68 -3.17 -3.88
CA SER A 86 4.48 -3.57 -2.72
C SER A 86 4.97 -2.33 -1.99
N ALA A 87 4.49 -2.10 -0.77
CA ALA A 87 4.95 -1.01 0.09
C ALA A 87 6.23 -1.45 0.80
N LEU A 88 7.32 -0.69 0.63
CA LEU A 88 8.59 -0.91 1.33
C LEU A 88 8.73 0.20 2.39
N LEU A 89 8.78 -0.19 3.66
CA LEU A 89 8.85 0.70 4.81
C LEU A 89 10.21 0.60 5.49
N ASP A 90 10.97 1.69 5.44
CA ASP A 90 12.22 1.84 6.20
C ASP A 90 11.91 1.90 7.69
N CYS A 91 12.55 1.00 8.44
CA CYS A 91 12.44 0.82 9.88
C CYS A 91 13.79 1.04 10.59
N SER A 92 14.76 1.67 9.91
CA SER A 92 16.05 2.04 10.49
C SER A 92 15.90 2.97 11.70
N GLY A 93 16.92 3.01 12.56
CA GLY A 93 16.91 3.85 13.76
C GLY A 93 16.66 5.34 13.50
N SER A 94 16.97 5.85 12.30
CA SER A 94 16.68 7.24 11.92
C SER A 94 15.19 7.57 11.79
N MET A 95 14.35 6.55 11.57
CA MET A 95 12.91 6.69 11.38
C MET A 95 12.16 6.88 12.71
N THR A 96 12.76 6.54 13.84
CA THR A 96 12.12 6.76 15.14
C THR A 96 12.21 8.20 15.63
N TYR A 97 12.98 9.05 14.92
CA TYR A 97 13.05 10.48 15.20
C TYR A 97 11.66 11.11 15.26
N ARG A 98 11.45 11.91 16.31
CA ARG A 98 10.24 12.69 16.57
C ARG A 98 10.64 14.14 16.78
N SER A 99 10.07 15.06 15.98
CA SER A 99 10.26 16.49 16.20
C SER A 99 9.49 16.94 17.44
N ALA A 100 10.03 17.93 18.17
CA ALA A 100 9.38 18.50 19.36
C ALA A 100 7.95 19.00 19.11
N ASN A 101 7.66 19.44 17.88
CA ASN A 101 6.34 19.95 17.48
C ASN A 101 5.45 18.88 16.81
N SER A 102 5.89 17.62 16.75
CA SER A 102 5.14 16.55 16.09
C SER A 102 4.63 15.52 17.09
N PRO A 103 3.32 15.20 17.08
CA PRO A 103 2.77 14.13 17.90
C PRO A 103 3.14 12.73 17.39
N LEU A 104 3.80 12.62 16.22
CA LEU A 104 4.19 11.36 15.59
C LEU A 104 5.68 11.34 15.20
N SER A 105 6.33 10.18 15.29
CA SER A 105 7.66 9.92 14.73
C SER A 105 7.59 9.75 13.21
N LYS A 106 8.74 9.82 12.51
CA LYS A 106 8.78 9.58 11.05
C LYS A 106 8.25 8.19 10.70
N LEU A 107 8.59 7.19 11.53
CA LEU A 107 8.16 5.80 11.38
C LEU A 107 6.65 5.65 11.52
N GLU A 108 6.05 6.26 12.55
CA GLU A 108 4.59 6.25 12.75
C GLU A 108 3.87 6.91 11.57
N TYR A 109 4.41 8.02 11.08
CA TYR A 109 3.85 8.72 9.92
C TYR A 109 3.92 7.88 8.64
N ALA A 110 5.07 7.27 8.39
CA ALA A 110 5.29 6.40 7.23
C ALA A 110 4.42 5.14 7.29
N ALA A 111 4.23 4.57 8.47
CA ALA A 111 3.33 3.43 8.69
C ALA A 111 1.86 3.77 8.40
N ILE A 112 1.38 4.95 8.85
CA ILE A 112 0.02 5.41 8.53
C ILE A 112 -0.14 5.59 7.01
N LEU A 113 0.86 6.20 6.35
CA LEU A 113 0.83 6.40 4.89
C LEU A 113 0.84 5.07 4.13
N ALA A 114 1.66 4.12 4.55
CA ALA A 114 1.71 2.77 3.98
C ALA A 114 0.35 2.07 4.17
N ALA A 115 -0.20 2.07 5.38
CA ALA A 115 -1.51 1.50 5.68
C ALA A 115 -2.63 2.13 4.82
N ALA A 116 -2.66 3.45 4.68
CA ALA A 116 -3.63 4.17 3.85
C ALA A 116 -3.52 3.76 2.37
N THR A 117 -2.31 3.69 1.85
CA THR A 117 -2.05 3.34 0.45
C THR A 117 -2.44 1.88 0.18
N LEU A 118 -2.05 0.96 1.06
CA LEU A 118 -2.45 -0.45 0.98
C LEU A 118 -3.99 -0.59 1.03
N TRP A 119 -4.66 0.25 1.83
CA TRP A 119 -6.11 0.24 1.97
C TRP A 119 -6.82 0.67 0.70
N ILE A 120 -6.33 1.73 0.04
CA ILE A 120 -6.81 2.18 -1.27
C ILE A 120 -6.72 1.05 -2.32
N VAL A 121 -5.58 0.37 -2.36
CA VAL A 121 -5.32 -0.68 -3.35
C VAL A 121 -6.23 -1.88 -3.13
N GLN A 122 -6.33 -2.36 -1.88
CA GLN A 122 -7.23 -3.46 -1.55
C GLN A 122 -8.71 -3.13 -1.79
N HIS A 123 -9.14 -1.88 -1.59
CA HIS A 123 -10.51 -1.47 -1.89
C HIS A 123 -10.82 -1.49 -3.40
N GLN A 124 -9.82 -1.24 -4.24
CA GLN A 124 -9.92 -1.36 -5.70
C GLN A 124 -9.82 -2.81 -6.20
N GLN A 125 -9.79 -3.81 -5.29
CA GLN A 125 -9.62 -5.23 -5.62
C GLN A 125 -8.28 -5.55 -6.28
N ASP A 126 -7.30 -4.68 -6.10
CA ASP A 126 -5.93 -4.85 -6.57
C ASP A 126 -5.05 -5.50 -5.49
N GLU A 127 -3.94 -6.10 -5.90
CA GLU A 127 -3.08 -6.84 -4.99
C GLU A 127 -2.10 -5.90 -4.25
N ALA A 128 -2.03 -6.05 -2.93
CA ALA A 128 -1.20 -5.21 -2.06
C ALA A 128 -0.27 -6.07 -1.19
N GLY A 129 0.98 -5.66 -1.03
CA GLY A 129 1.98 -6.33 -0.20
C GLY A 129 2.80 -5.34 0.62
N LEU A 130 3.46 -5.83 1.67
CA LEU A 130 4.19 -5.02 2.65
C LEU A 130 5.57 -5.63 2.93
N CYS A 131 6.57 -4.77 2.96
CA CYS A 131 7.93 -5.10 3.38
C CYS A 131 8.40 -4.08 4.42
N CYS A 132 8.76 -4.52 5.62
CA CYS A 132 9.43 -3.67 6.60
C CYS A 132 10.91 -4.07 6.66
N PHE A 133 11.82 -3.11 6.56
CA PHE A 133 13.25 -3.39 6.45
C PHE A 133 14.13 -2.40 7.20
N ASP A 134 15.27 -2.90 7.67
CA ASP A 134 16.40 -2.11 8.16
C ASP A 134 17.70 -2.49 7.38
N ALA A 135 18.71 -3.06 8.02
CA ALA A 135 19.78 -3.84 7.39
C ALA A 135 19.27 -5.13 6.70
N ARG A 136 18.11 -5.66 7.10
CA ARG A 136 17.48 -6.85 6.51
C ARG A 136 15.96 -6.70 6.47
N ALA A 137 15.30 -7.50 5.63
CA ALA A 137 13.84 -7.53 5.58
C ALA A 137 13.32 -8.33 6.77
N ASP A 138 12.72 -7.63 7.73
CA ASP A 138 12.18 -8.22 8.96
C ASP A 138 10.75 -8.72 8.79
N VAL A 139 9.97 -8.05 7.93
CA VAL A 139 8.62 -8.44 7.53
C VAL A 139 8.56 -8.46 6.02
N TRP A 140 8.16 -9.58 5.44
CA TRP A 140 7.89 -9.70 4.00
C TRP A 140 6.56 -10.38 3.76
N LEU A 141 5.59 -9.60 3.27
CA LEU A 141 4.27 -10.04 2.86
C LEU A 141 4.12 -9.78 1.36
N PRO A 142 4.14 -10.83 0.51
CA PRO A 142 4.04 -10.65 -0.93
C PRO A 142 2.66 -10.07 -1.32
N PRO A 143 2.53 -9.39 -2.46
CA PRO A 143 1.23 -8.85 -2.87
C PRO A 143 0.15 -9.93 -2.94
N GLY A 144 -0.99 -9.65 -2.32
CA GLY A 144 -2.15 -10.52 -2.29
C GLY A 144 -3.45 -9.73 -2.15
N SER A 145 -4.57 -10.40 -2.44
CA SER A 145 -5.91 -9.83 -2.37
C SER A 145 -6.92 -10.70 -1.60
N GLN A 146 -6.41 -11.67 -0.83
CA GLN A 146 -7.23 -12.62 -0.10
C GLN A 146 -8.08 -11.92 0.99
N SER A 147 -9.24 -12.48 1.31
CA SER A 147 -10.07 -11.98 2.42
C SER A 147 -9.28 -11.97 3.73
N GLY A 148 -9.25 -10.82 4.41
CA GLY A 148 -8.48 -10.63 5.64
C GLY A 148 -7.00 -10.30 5.43
N TRP A 149 -6.50 -10.25 4.18
CA TRP A 149 -5.12 -9.89 3.86
C TRP A 149 -4.73 -8.50 4.37
N MET A 150 -5.65 -7.54 4.24
CA MET A 150 -5.49 -6.20 4.83
C MET A 150 -5.22 -6.27 6.34
N ARG A 151 -6.08 -6.98 7.08
CA ARG A 151 -5.93 -7.13 8.53
C ARG A 151 -4.58 -7.76 8.87
N HIS A 152 -4.16 -8.78 8.11
CA HIS A 152 -2.86 -9.41 8.30
C HIS A 152 -1.70 -8.42 8.12
N MET A 153 -1.72 -7.61 7.04
CA MET A 153 -0.71 -6.57 6.82
C MET A 153 -0.69 -5.52 7.94
N LEU A 154 -1.85 -5.03 8.39
CA LEU A 154 -1.92 -4.04 9.47
C LEU A 154 -1.44 -4.62 10.82
N THR A 155 -1.79 -5.87 11.11
CA THR A 155 -1.31 -6.59 12.29
C THR A 155 0.20 -6.75 12.26
N SER A 156 0.77 -7.25 11.16
CA SER A 156 2.22 -7.42 11.03
C SER A 156 2.97 -6.10 11.09
N LEU A 157 2.40 -5.03 10.50
CA LEU A 157 2.95 -3.69 10.61
C LEU A 157 2.96 -3.20 12.06
N HIS A 158 1.83 -3.28 12.77
CA HIS A 158 1.73 -2.84 14.17
C HIS A 158 2.68 -3.61 15.09
N GLU A 159 2.73 -4.94 14.98
CA GLU A 159 3.65 -5.77 15.77
C GLU A 159 5.12 -5.42 15.52
N HIS A 160 5.47 -5.06 14.29
CA HIS A 160 6.84 -4.65 13.96
C HIS A 160 7.17 -3.25 14.53
N LEU A 161 6.24 -2.30 14.43
CA LEU A 161 6.39 -0.97 15.03
C LEU A 161 6.60 -1.04 16.55
N ASP A 162 5.85 -1.91 17.24
CA ASP A 162 5.97 -2.11 18.68
C ASP A 162 7.35 -2.67 19.05
N LYS A 163 7.89 -3.60 18.24
CA LYS A 163 9.24 -4.14 18.43
C LYS A 163 10.31 -3.07 18.25
N VAL A 164 10.25 -2.30 17.16
CA VAL A 164 11.21 -1.23 16.86
C VAL A 164 11.20 -0.15 17.96
N THR A 165 10.00 0.20 18.45
CA THR A 165 9.85 1.20 19.52
C THR A 165 10.35 0.68 20.87
N SER A 166 10.08 -0.60 21.19
CA SER A 166 10.52 -1.21 22.46
C SER A 166 12.04 -1.38 22.55
N GLN A 167 12.72 -1.61 21.43
CA GLN A 167 14.19 -1.77 21.39
C GLN A 167 14.95 -0.45 21.62
N GLN A 168 14.30 0.70 21.56
CA GLN A 168 14.94 2.01 21.76
C GLN A 168 14.71 2.63 23.13
N GLY A 169 13.75 2.12 23.92
CA GLY A 169 13.51 2.58 25.29
C GLY A 169 14.68 2.35 26.26
N GLU A 170 15.74 1.67 25.81
CA GLU A 170 16.95 1.37 26.57
C GLU A 170 18.14 2.28 26.21
N HIS A 171 17.98 3.21 25.25
CA HIS A 171 19.00 4.22 24.93
C HIS A 171 18.54 5.61 25.39
N ASP A 172 19.01 5.97 26.58
CA ASP A 172 18.81 7.28 27.20
C ASP A 172 19.38 8.40 26.30
N PRO A 173 18.61 9.45 25.93
CA PRO A 173 19.11 10.53 25.08
C PRO A 173 20.13 11.45 25.77
N THR A 174 20.45 11.23 27.04
CA THR A 174 21.31 12.12 27.83
C THR A 174 22.81 11.89 27.65
N GLU A 175 23.22 10.84 26.92
CA GLU A 175 24.65 10.55 26.67
C GLU A 175 24.98 10.47 25.17
N SER A 176 24.97 11.60 24.47
CA SER A 176 25.95 11.81 23.38
C SER A 176 25.93 13.24 22.83
N GLY A 177 26.92 14.03 23.25
CA GLY A 177 27.70 14.77 22.25
C GLY A 177 27.70 16.29 22.25
N GLU A 178 27.37 16.98 23.35
CA GLU A 178 27.57 18.45 23.41
C GLU A 178 28.74 18.91 24.32
N ASP A 179 29.27 18.05 25.20
CA ASP A 179 30.27 18.49 26.19
C ASP A 179 31.75 18.36 25.78
N THR A 180 32.09 17.66 24.70
CA THR A 180 33.50 17.46 24.32
C THR A 180 34.08 18.58 23.45
N VAL A 181 33.26 19.45 22.86
CA VAL A 181 33.74 20.46 21.88
C VAL A 181 34.22 21.77 22.56
N TRP A 182 33.76 22.09 23.78
CA TRP A 182 34.13 23.34 24.46
C TRP A 182 35.38 23.24 25.36
N GLN A 183 35.92 22.05 25.62
CA GLN A 183 37.09 21.89 26.50
C GLN A 183 38.46 22.04 25.80
N THR A 184 38.52 22.14 24.47
CA THR A 184 39.79 22.25 23.72
C THR A 184 40.15 23.68 23.28
N LEU A 185 39.42 24.70 23.72
CA LEU A 185 39.65 26.11 23.36
C LEU A 185 40.24 26.98 24.49
N HIS A 186 40.61 26.38 25.63
CA HIS A 186 41.15 27.12 26.78
C HIS A 186 42.46 26.59 27.38
N ASP A 187 43.18 25.70 26.67
CA ASP A 187 44.58 25.33 27.02
C ASP A 187 45.57 25.81 25.96
#